data_AF-A0A4R6K9F4-F1
#
_entry.id   AF-A0A4R6K9F4-F1
#
_cell.length_a   1.000
_cell.length_b   1.000
_cell.length_c   1.000
_cell.angle_alpha   90.00
_cell.angle_beta   90.00
_cell.angle_gamma   90.00
#
_symmetry.space_group_name_H-M   'P 1'
#
loop_
_entity.id
_entity.type
_entity.pdbx_description
1 polymer ?
#
loop_
_entity_poly.entity_id
_entity_poly.type
_entity_poly.pdbx_seq_one_letter_code
_entity_poly.pdbx_strand_id
1 'polypeptide(L)' 'MDRSEEDRAINEVVERLAQQFPQLPEEEIAGVVSESRPEFAAAPIRDFIPLFVERSAKHRIRTERLTSA' A
#
# COMPACT_ATOMS: atom_id res chain seq x y z
N MET A 1 16.11 -1.73 -7.53
CA MET A 1 14.73 -1.84 -8.03
C MET A 1 14.47 -0.70 -8.99
N ASP A 2 14.08 -1.01 -10.23
CA ASP A 2 13.54 -0.01 -11.15
C ASP A 2 12.03 0.20 -10.94
N ARG A 3 11.39 1.05 -11.77
CA ARG A 3 9.94 1.33 -11.62
C ARG A 3 9.05 0.13 -11.94
N SER A 4 9.46 -0.73 -12.87
CA SER A 4 8.68 -1.91 -13.26
C SER A 4 8.71 -2.99 -12.18
N GLU A 5 9.89 -3.18 -11.56
CA GLU A 5 10.02 -4.04 -10.40
C GLU A 5 9.20 -3.47 -9.23
N GLU A 6 9.25 -2.16 -8.98
CA GLU A 6 8.41 -1.49 -7.98
C GLU A 6 6.93 -1.73 -8.22
N ASP A 7 6.43 -1.53 -9.45
CA ASP A 7 5.02 -1.78 -9.79
C ASP A 7 4.60 -3.20 -9.43
N ARG A 8 5.46 -4.19 -9.73
CA ARG A 8 5.20 -5.59 -9.38
C ARG A 8 5.14 -5.80 -7.87
N ALA A 9 6.09 -5.28 -7.12
CA ALA A 9 6.09 -5.42 -5.66
C ALA A 9 4.93 -4.66 -5.00
N ILE A 10 4.46 -3.56 -5.59
CA ILE A 10 3.26 -2.85 -5.11
C ILE A 10 2.01 -3.71 -5.31
N ASN A 11 1.89 -4.44 -6.42
CA ASN A 11 0.78 -5.40 -6.60
C ASN A 11 0.84 -6.52 -5.55
N GLU A 12 2.03 -7.06 -5.27
CA GLU A 12 2.21 -8.07 -4.21
C GLU A 12 1.86 -7.51 -2.81
N VAL A 13 2.06 -6.21 -2.58
CA VAL A 13 1.60 -5.53 -1.36
C VAL A 13 0.07 -5.50 -1.29
N VAL A 14 -0.64 -5.21 -2.39
CA VAL A 14 -2.11 -5.27 -2.44
C VAL A 14 -2.60 -6.66 -2.06
N GLU A 15 -2.05 -7.70 -2.67
CA GLU A 15 -2.41 -9.10 -2.38
C GLU A 15 -2.20 -9.44 -0.89
N ARG A 16 -1.05 -9.06 -0.32
CA ARG A 16 -0.72 -9.31 1.09
C ARG A 16 -1.66 -8.58 2.03
N LEU A 17 -2.05 -7.35 1.69
CA LEU A 17 -2.98 -6.56 2.49
C LEU A 17 -4.40 -7.08 2.40
N ALA A 18 -4.85 -7.52 1.22
CA ALA A 18 -6.15 -8.16 1.05
C ALA A 18 -6.27 -9.42 1.91
N GLN A 19 -5.21 -10.22 1.99
CA GLN A 19 -5.14 -11.38 2.91
C GLN A 19 -5.17 -10.96 4.38
N GLN A 20 -4.55 -9.84 4.74
CA GLN A 20 -4.50 -9.34 6.13
C GLN A 20 -5.81 -8.68 6.57
N PHE A 21 -6.57 -8.11 5.64
CA PHE A 21 -7.83 -7.41 5.88
C PHE A 21 -8.97 -8.03 5.04
N PRO A 22 -9.33 -9.31 5.27
CA PRO A 22 -10.31 -10.03 4.45
C PRO A 22 -11.72 -9.45 4.50
N GLN A 23 -11.99 -8.54 5.44
CA GLN A 23 -13.25 -7.82 5.56
C GLN A 23 -13.40 -6.62 4.59
N LEU A 24 -12.33 -6.24 3.89
CA LEU A 24 -12.34 -5.13 2.93
C LEU A 24 -12.29 -5.66 1.49
N PRO A 25 -13.02 -5.04 0.55
CA PRO A 25 -12.87 -5.34 -0.88
C PRO A 25 -11.44 -5.07 -1.35
N GLU A 26 -10.95 -5.89 -2.28
CA GLU A 26 -9.62 -5.72 -2.87
C GLU A 26 -9.45 -4.35 -3.54
N GLU A 27 -10.49 -3.83 -4.21
CA GLU A 27 -10.50 -2.47 -4.76
C GLU A 27 -10.23 -1.38 -3.71
N GLU A 28 -10.77 -1.52 -2.50
CA GLU A 28 -10.57 -0.55 -1.41
C GLU A 28 -9.10 -0.59 -0.94
N ILE A 29 -8.55 -1.80 -0.78
CA ILE A 29 -7.14 -2.00 -0.45
C ILE A 29 -6.23 -1.41 -1.54
N ALA A 30 -6.51 -1.69 -2.80
CA ALA A 30 -5.75 -1.18 -3.94
C ALA A 30 -5.77 0.35 -4.00
N GLY A 31 -6.93 0.97 -3.72
CA GLY A 31 -7.08 2.41 -3.59
C GLY A 31 -6.16 3.01 -2.53
N VAL A 32 -6.21 2.48 -1.31
CA VAL A 32 -5.38 3.01 -0.19
C VAL A 32 -3.88 2.81 -0.45
N VAL A 33 -3.49 1.70 -1.07
CA VAL A 33 -2.09 1.45 -1.49
C VAL A 33 -1.66 2.46 -2.55
N SER A 34 -2.49 2.68 -3.57
CA SER A 34 -2.23 3.66 -4.63
C SER A 34 -2.04 5.06 -4.06
N GLU A 35 -2.87 5.48 -3.12
CA GLU A 35 -2.79 6.79 -2.46
C GLU A 35 -1.56 6.94 -1.55
N SER A 36 -0.93 5.83 -1.14
CA SER A 36 0.25 5.84 -0.27
C SER A 36 1.56 5.98 -1.06
N ARG A 37 1.55 5.67 -2.36
CA ARG A 37 2.73 5.67 -3.22
C ARG A 37 3.29 7.06 -3.62
N PRO A 38 2.47 8.09 -3.89
CA PRO A 38 2.95 9.41 -4.31
C PRO A 38 3.93 10.08 -3.35
N GLU A 39 3.89 9.73 -2.05
CA GLU A 39 4.82 10.23 -1.04
C GLU A 39 6.30 9.96 -1.39
N PHE A 40 6.56 8.93 -2.22
CA PHE A 40 7.90 8.48 -2.61
C PHE A 40 8.24 8.77 -4.08
N ALA A 41 7.48 9.63 -4.76
CA ALA A 41 7.68 9.89 -6.20
C ALA A 41 9.08 10.40 -6.53
N ALA A 42 9.65 11.26 -5.68
CA ALA A 42 10.98 11.85 -5.82
C ALA A 42 12.12 11.01 -5.21
N ALA A 43 11.82 9.87 -4.57
CA ALA A 43 12.82 9.04 -3.91
C ALA A 43 13.72 8.33 -4.95
N PRO A 44 15.06 8.50 -4.87
CA PRO A 44 15.99 7.91 -5.83
C PRO A 44 16.25 6.42 -5.59
N ILE A 45 16.14 5.96 -4.33
CA ILE A 45 16.29 4.55 -3.95
C ILE A 45 14.90 3.94 -3.81
N ARG A 46 14.61 2.91 -4.62
CA ARG A 46 13.25 2.36 -4.74
C ARG A 46 13.03 1.03 -4.03
N ASP A 47 14.10 0.36 -3.61
CA ASP A 47 14.05 -0.97 -2.97
C ASP A 47 13.16 -1.02 -1.72
N PHE A 48 13.01 0.10 -1.01
CA PHE A 48 12.22 0.19 0.21
C PHE A 48 10.83 0.81 0.01
N ILE A 49 10.52 1.31 -1.18
CA ILE A 49 9.24 1.97 -1.46
C ILE A 49 8.05 1.02 -1.23
N PRO A 50 8.06 -0.25 -1.68
CA PRO A 50 6.96 -1.18 -1.41
C PRO A 50 6.70 -1.37 0.10
N LEU A 51 7.77 -1.47 0.90
CA LEU A 51 7.66 -1.63 2.35
C LEU A 51 7.04 -0.39 3.02
N PHE A 52 7.44 0.81 2.62
CA PHE A 52 6.89 2.05 3.17
C PHE A 52 5.45 2.29 2.75
N VAL A 53 5.11 1.97 1.50
CA VAL A 53 3.73 2.01 0.99
C VAL A 53 2.86 1.04 1.78
N GLU A 54 3.31 -0.21 1.98
CA GLU A 54 2.58 -1.21 2.76
C GLU A 54 2.32 -0.72 4.19
N ARG A 55 3.34 -0.18 4.86
CA ARG A 55 3.21 0.33 6.23
C ARG A 55 2.23 1.51 6.32
N SER A 56 2.28 2.43 5.35
CA SER A 56 1.40 3.60 5.30
C SER A 56 -0.05 3.19 5.04
N ALA A 57 -0.28 2.28 4.10
CA ALA A 57 -1.60 1.73 3.81
C ALA A 57 -2.20 1.02 5.04
N LYS A 58 -1.42 0.17 5.74
CA LYS A 58 -1.86 -0.48 6.99
C LYS A 58 -2.29 0.53 8.05
N HIS A 59 -1.56 1.64 8.17
CA HIS A 59 -1.90 2.68 9.12
C HIS A 59 -3.24 3.35 8.74
N ARG A 60 -3.41 3.76 7.47
CA ARG A 60 -4.62 4.42 6.98
C ARG A 60 -5.86 3.55 7.18
N ILE A 61 -5.80 2.29 6.73
CA ILE A 61 -6.89 1.30 6.91
C ILE A 61 -7.30 1.21 8.39
N ARG A 62 -6.34 1.13 9.31
CA ARG A 62 -6.64 1.04 10.75
C ARG A 62 -7.25 2.33 11.30
N THR A 63 -6.77 3.48 10.87
CA THR A 63 -7.25 4.79 11.36
C THR A 63 -8.65 5.12 10.82
N GLU A 64 -8.94 4.84 9.55
CA GLU A 64 -10.28 4.99 8.97
C GLU A 64 -11.31 4.10 9.67
N ARG A 65 -10.88 2.89 10.10
CA ARG A 65 -11.71 1.98 10.90
C ARG A 65 -11.93 2.46 12.33
N LEU A 66 -10.95 3.14 12.94
CA LEU A 66 -11.07 3.72 14.28
C LEU A 66 -11.93 4.99 14.32
N THR A 67 -12.04 5.70 13.20
CA THR A 67 -12.84 6.94 13.09
C THR A 67 -14.29 6.67 12.68
N SER A 68 -14.60 5.47 12.20
CA SER A 68 -15.95 5.02 11.82
C SER A 68 -16.69 4.23 12.90
N ALA A 69 -16.16 4.17 14.13
CA ALA A 69 -16.74 3.50 15.31
C ALA A 69 -17.10 4.53 16.39
#